data_AF-A0AAQ2K8Q5-F1
#
_entry.id   AF-A0AAQ2K8Q5-F1
#
_cell.length_a   1.000
_cell.length_b   1.000
_cell.length_c   1.000
_cell.angle_alpha   90.00
_cell.angle_beta   90.00
_cell.angle_gamma   90.00
#
_symmetry.space_group_name_H-M   'P 1'
#
loop_
_entity.id
_entity.type
_entity.pdbx_description
1 polymer ?
#
loop_
_entity_poly.entity_id
_entity_poly.type
_entity_poly.pdbx_seq_one_letter_code
_entity_poly.pdbx_strand_id
1 'polypeptide(L)'
;MTKIVVQGMNGEMSINDDKITIKHTAPLFPGKREVILDIHSLQAVVYKKAHILINGFLKLVPKGDNPMIYQTASLHQMGKDELAIVLRAFENTNPKDAEDFYNYVVGRLDQIKAAENNQL
;
A
#
# COMPACT_ATOMS: atom_id res chain seq x y z
N MET A 1 17.57 3.62 8.70
CA MET A 1 16.51 4.35 8.00
C MET A 1 16.27 3.67 6.67
N THR A 2 15.19 2.89 6.60
CA THR A 2 14.77 2.26 5.35
C THR A 2 13.68 3.12 4.76
N LYS A 3 13.96 3.73 3.59
CA LYS A 3 12.96 4.46 2.81
C LYS A 3 12.66 3.67 1.55
N ILE A 4 11.43 3.17 1.41
CA ILE A 4 10.95 2.53 0.19
C ILE A 4 9.88 3.43 -0.40
N VAL A 5 9.94 3.64 -1.72
CA VAL A 5 9.02 4.52 -2.46
C VAL A 5 8.48 3.75 -3.65
N VAL A 6 7.16 3.72 -3.77
CA VAL A 6 6.42 3.08 -4.86
C VAL A 6 5.70 4.15 -5.66
N GLN A 7 6.04 4.23 -6.95
CA GLN A 7 5.34 5.09 -7.90
C GLN A 7 4.18 4.33 -8.52
N GLY A 8 3.00 4.95 -8.53
CA GLY A 8 1.81 4.42 -9.18
C GLY A 8 1.12 5.46 -10.05
N MET A 9 0.11 5.00 -10.78
CA MET A 9 -0.63 5.82 -11.75
C MET A 9 -1.41 6.96 -11.09
N ASN A 10 -1.83 6.78 -9.85
CA ASN A 10 -2.62 7.74 -9.08
C ASN A 10 -1.80 8.48 -8.01
N GLY A 11 -0.47 8.33 -8.00
CA GLY A 11 0.39 8.99 -7.02
C GLY A 11 1.62 8.17 -6.58
N GLU A 12 2.08 8.45 -5.37
CA GLU A 12 3.22 7.79 -4.73
C GLU A 12 2.80 7.21 -3.37
N MET A 13 3.33 6.05 -3.01
CA MET A 13 3.24 5.49 -1.65
C MET A 13 4.66 5.26 -1.13
N SER A 14 4.96 5.72 0.08
CA SER A 14 6.30 5.54 0.67
C SER A 14 6.20 5.13 2.12
N ILE A 15 7.21 4.39 2.58
CA ILE A 15 7.39 4.06 3.99
C ILE A 15 8.77 4.52 4.43
N ASN A 16 8.83 5.15 5.59
CA ASN A 16 10.05 5.53 6.28
C ASN A 16 9.96 5.06 7.73
N ASP A 17 10.71 4.00 8.03
CA ASP A 17 10.59 3.23 9.26
C ASP A 17 9.12 2.77 9.47
N ASP A 18 8.40 3.31 10.45
CA ASP A 18 7.01 2.94 10.74
C ASP A 18 5.97 3.93 10.19
N LYS A 19 6.41 4.99 9.51
CA LYS A 19 5.54 6.02 8.94
C LYS A 19 5.30 5.77 7.46
N ILE A 20 4.03 5.61 7.08
CA ILE A 20 3.59 5.46 5.69
C ILE A 20 2.97 6.77 5.21
N THR A 21 3.38 7.24 4.04
CA THR A 21 2.82 8.40 3.36
C THR A 21 2.32 8.01 1.99
N ILE A 22 1.08 8.39 1.66
CA ILE A 22 0.49 8.26 0.33
C ILE A 22 0.26 9.67 -0.20
N LYS A 23 0.77 9.97 -1.39
CA LYS A 23 0.57 11.25 -2.07
C LYS A 23 -0.17 11.04 -3.37
N HIS A 24 -1.40 11.50 -3.46
CA HIS A 24 -2.20 11.39 -4.68
C HIS A 24 -1.93 12.54 -5.63
N THR A 25 -1.70 12.20 -6.89
CA THR A 25 -1.51 13.17 -7.99
C THR A 25 -2.68 13.18 -8.96
N ALA A 26 -3.62 12.23 -8.83
CA ALA A 26 -4.78 12.12 -9.71
C ALA A 26 -5.82 13.22 -9.42
N PRO A 27 -6.44 13.82 -10.47
CA PRO A 27 -7.47 14.86 -10.33
C PRO A 27 -8.74 14.39 -9.61
N LEU A 28 -8.90 13.09 -9.41
CA LEU A 28 -10.02 12.48 -8.68
C LEU A 28 -9.98 12.70 -7.15
N PHE A 29 -8.88 13.20 -6.59
CA PHE A 29 -8.73 13.51 -5.16
C PHE A 29 -8.55 15.01 -4.92
N PRO A 30 -9.63 15.81 -4.96
CA PRO A 30 -9.55 17.28 -4.90
C PRO A 30 -9.20 17.86 -3.51
N GLY A 31 -9.26 17.08 -2.42
CA GLY A 31 -9.18 17.60 -1.05
C GLY A 31 -7.92 17.24 -0.24
N LYS A 32 -7.49 15.97 -0.24
CA LYS A 32 -6.31 15.52 0.51
C LYS A 32 -5.35 14.81 -0.43
N ARG A 33 -4.37 15.57 -0.92
CA ARG A 33 -3.29 15.04 -1.77
C ARG A 33 -2.28 14.22 -0.98
N GLU A 34 -2.41 14.13 0.34
CA GLU A 34 -1.50 13.39 1.20
C GLU A 34 -2.25 12.71 2.36
N VAL A 35 -2.01 11.41 2.54
CA VAL A 35 -2.45 10.61 3.68
C VAL A 35 -1.20 10.13 4.42
N ILE A 36 -1.20 10.24 5.74
CA ILE A 36 -0.10 9.80 6.60
C ILE A 36 -0.67 8.80 7.60
N LEU A 37 -0.03 7.65 7.71
CA LEU A 37 -0.41 6.56 8.60
C LEU A 37 0.80 6.06 9.37
N ASP A 38 0.54 5.55 10.57
CA ASP A 38 1.48 4.74 11.33
C ASP A 38 1.22 3.26 11.02
N ILE A 39 2.26 2.46 10.82
CA ILE A 39 2.12 1.02 10.52
C ILE A 39 1.37 0.26 11.62
N HIS A 40 1.41 0.71 12.88
CA HIS A 40 0.66 0.11 13.99
C HIS A 40 -0.86 0.27 13.84
N SER A 41 -1.31 1.20 13.00
CA SER A 41 -2.73 1.40 12.67
C SER A 41 -3.23 0.43 11.60
N LEU A 42 -2.34 -0.35 10.98
CA LEU A 42 -2.69 -1.29 9.92
C LEU A 42 -2.94 -2.70 10.46
N GLN A 43 -3.88 -3.39 9.82
CA GLN A 43 -4.14 -4.81 10.00
C GLN A 43 -3.44 -5.65 8.92
N ALA A 44 -3.38 -5.12 7.69
CA ALA A 44 -2.77 -5.79 6.57
C ALA A 44 -2.34 -4.82 5.47
N VAL A 45 -1.59 -5.35 4.52
CA VAL A 45 -1.38 -4.77 3.20
C VAL A 45 -1.80 -5.81 2.17
N VAL A 46 -2.53 -5.39 1.13
CA VAL A 46 -2.95 -6.24 0.02
C VAL A 46 -2.16 -5.82 -1.21
N TYR A 47 -1.50 -6.80 -1.83
CA TYR A 47 -0.71 -6.59 -3.03
C TYR A 47 -1.24 -7.45 -4.18
N LYS A 48 -1.66 -6.79 -5.26
CA LYS A 48 -1.94 -7.44 -6.54
C LYS A 48 -0.86 -7.02 -7.53
N LYS A 49 0.03 -7.95 -7.87
CA LYS A 49 1.15 -7.70 -8.77
C LYS A 49 0.66 -7.27 -10.15
N ALA A 50 1.26 -6.21 -10.70
CA ALA A 50 1.07 -5.83 -12.08
C ALA A 50 1.76 -6.88 -12.97
N HIS A 51 1.08 -7.31 -14.03
CA HIS A 51 1.60 -8.20 -15.07
C HIS A 51 1.60 -7.49 -16.41
N ILE A 52 2.24 -8.10 -17.41
CA ILE A 52 2.45 -7.52 -18.75
C ILE A 52 1.19 -6.81 -19.25
N LEU A 53 0.02 -7.43 -19.18
CA LEU A 53 -1.24 -6.86 -19.71
C LEU A 53 -2.21 -6.32 -18.65
N ILE A 54 -1.88 -6.41 -17.35
CA ILE A 54 -2.84 -6.22 -16.26
C ILE A 54 -2.22 -5.33 -15.18
N ASN A 55 -2.80 -4.15 -14.97
CA ASN A 55 -2.38 -3.27 -13.87
C ASN A 55 -2.58 -3.97 -12.52
N GLY A 56 -1.71 -3.63 -11.58
CA GLY A 56 -1.75 -4.11 -10.19
C GLY A 56 -2.22 -3.01 -9.24
N PHE A 57 -2.16 -3.31 -7.95
CA PHE A 57 -2.31 -2.30 -6.89
C PHE A 57 -1.62 -2.74 -5.59
N LEU A 58 -1.28 -1.75 -4.77
CA LEU A 58 -1.02 -1.92 -3.33
C LEU A 58 -2.13 -1.20 -2.57
N LYS A 59 -2.69 -1.84 -1.55
CA LYS A 59 -3.74 -1.28 -0.69
C LYS A 59 -3.37 -1.51 0.78
N LEU A 60 -3.36 -0.43 1.55
CA LEU A 60 -3.23 -0.50 3.00
C LEU A 60 -4.60 -0.76 3.62
N VAL A 61 -4.66 -1.66 4.60
CA VAL A 61 -5.90 -2.07 5.28
C VAL A 61 -5.77 -1.69 6.77
N PRO A 62 -6.49 -0.65 7.24
CA PRO A 62 -6.49 -0.27 8.65
C PRO A 62 -7.03 -1.35 9.59
N LYS A 63 -6.68 -1.27 10.88
CA LYS A 63 -7.28 -2.12 11.94
C LYS A 63 -8.79 -1.94 11.97
N GLY A 64 -9.52 -3.06 11.91
CA GLY A 64 -10.98 -3.09 11.91
C GLY A 64 -11.60 -3.36 10.53
N ASP A 65 -10.82 -3.21 9.46
CA ASP A 65 -11.23 -3.56 8.10
C ASP A 65 -10.94 -5.03 7.77
N ASN A 66 -11.78 -5.65 6.94
CA ASN A 66 -11.54 -7.01 6.48
C ASN A 66 -10.67 -7.03 5.21
N PRO A 67 -9.41 -7.52 5.25
CA PRO A 67 -8.55 -7.55 4.08
C PRO A 67 -9.07 -8.42 2.92
N MET A 68 -9.92 -9.42 3.21
CA MET A 68 -10.45 -10.33 2.18
C MET A 68 -11.30 -9.61 1.13
N ILE A 69 -11.96 -8.50 1.50
CA ILE A 69 -12.83 -7.75 0.58
C ILE A 69 -12.02 -7.09 -0.55
N TYR A 70 -10.73 -6.86 -0.30
CA TYR A 70 -9.86 -6.17 -1.24
C TYR A 70 -9.09 -7.13 -2.17
N GLN A 71 -9.09 -8.44 -1.90
CA GLN A 71 -8.44 -9.42 -2.79
C GLN A 71 -9.07 -9.47 -4.18
N THR A 72 -10.38 -9.25 -4.26
CA THR A 72 -11.15 -9.26 -5.50
C THR A 72 -11.53 -7.85 -5.98
N ALA A 73 -10.98 -6.79 -5.37
CA ALA A 73 -11.32 -5.42 -5.75
C ALA A 73 -10.88 -5.12 -7.20
N SER A 74 -11.71 -4.33 -7.89
CA SER A 74 -11.38 -3.86 -9.23
C SER A 74 -10.40 -2.69 -9.19
N LEU A 75 -9.61 -2.54 -10.25
CA LEU A 75 -8.69 -1.41 -10.41
C LEU A 75 -9.41 -0.05 -10.40
N HIS A 76 -10.65 -0.02 -10.90
CA HIS A 76 -11.46 1.20 -10.87
C HIS A 76 -11.80 1.63 -9.44
N GLN A 77 -12.11 0.67 -8.56
CA GLN A 77 -12.32 0.95 -7.14
C GLN A 77 -11.03 1.44 -6.47
N MET A 78 -9.90 0.77 -6.73
CA MET A 78 -8.61 1.14 -6.17
C MET A 78 -8.10 2.50 -6.66
N GLY A 79 -8.40 2.89 -7.89
CA GLY A 79 -8.08 4.22 -8.42
C GLY A 79 -8.78 5.37 -7.71
N LYS A 80 -9.81 5.09 -6.90
CA LYS A 80 -10.59 6.04 -6.09
C LYS A 80 -10.38 5.86 -4.58
N ASP A 81 -9.53 4.92 -4.18
CA ASP A 81 -9.27 4.61 -2.78
C ASP A 81 -8.03 5.38 -2.30
N GLU A 82 -8.20 6.17 -1.23
CA GLU A 82 -7.13 7.01 -0.66
C GLU A 82 -5.99 6.21 -0.02
N LEU A 83 -6.20 4.91 0.23
CA LEU A 83 -5.19 4.02 0.80
C LEU A 83 -4.59 3.06 -0.22
N ALA A 84 -4.86 3.28 -1.52
CA ALA A 84 -4.37 2.45 -2.59
C ALA A 84 -3.52 3.22 -3.60
N ILE A 85 -2.49 2.54 -4.12
CA ILE A 85 -1.75 2.97 -5.31
C ILE A 85 -1.97 1.97 -6.44
N VAL A 86 -2.31 2.45 -7.63
CA VAL A 86 -2.49 1.62 -8.83
C VAL A 86 -1.15 1.47 -9.54
N LEU A 87 -0.73 0.24 -9.78
CA LEU A 87 0.55 -0.09 -10.40
C LEU A 87 0.35 -0.30 -11.91
N ARG A 88 1.10 0.42 -12.74
CA ARG A 88 0.97 0.38 -14.20
C ARG A 88 1.57 -0.90 -14.79
N ALA A 89 0.86 -1.51 -15.72
CA ALA A 89 1.35 -2.54 -16.63
C ALA A 89 2.13 -1.91 -17.80
N PHE A 90 3.16 -2.60 -18.31
CA PHE A 90 4.01 -2.24 -19.47
C PHE A 90 5.16 -1.22 -19.32
N GLU A 91 5.44 -0.64 -18.16
CA GLU A 91 6.56 0.34 -18.07
C GLU A 91 7.75 -0.07 -17.18
N ASN A 92 7.84 -1.31 -16.69
CA ASN A 92 8.84 -1.63 -15.65
C ASN A 92 8.77 -0.63 -14.47
N THR A 93 7.62 -0.01 -14.22
CA THR A 93 7.41 0.86 -13.07
C THR A 93 7.45 0.00 -11.81
N ASN A 94 8.66 -0.14 -11.30
CA ASN A 94 9.14 -0.78 -10.09
C ASN A 94 8.26 -1.90 -9.51
N PRO A 95 8.07 -3.03 -10.23
CA PRO A 95 7.54 -4.24 -9.63
C PRO A 95 8.37 -4.66 -8.40
N LYS A 96 9.67 -4.34 -8.41
CA LYS A 96 10.58 -4.56 -7.29
C LYS A 96 10.26 -3.66 -6.10
N ASP A 97 10.17 -2.34 -6.25
CA ASP A 97 9.89 -1.46 -5.10
C ASP A 97 8.51 -1.75 -4.49
N ALA A 98 7.51 -2.08 -5.31
CA ALA A 98 6.19 -2.48 -4.82
C ALA A 98 6.24 -3.78 -4.00
N GLU A 99 7.04 -4.75 -4.46
CA GLU A 99 7.27 -6.02 -3.78
C GLU A 99 8.12 -5.85 -2.50
N ASP A 100 9.16 -5.03 -2.55
CA ASP A 100 10.00 -4.66 -1.41
C ASP A 100 9.19 -3.91 -0.35
N PHE A 101 8.32 -2.97 -0.77
CA PHE A 101 7.39 -2.27 0.11
C PHE A 101 6.43 -3.26 0.78
N TYR A 102 5.80 -4.13 0.00
CA TYR A 102 4.88 -5.14 0.52
C TYR A 102 5.56 -6.05 1.54
N ASN A 103 6.72 -6.61 1.19
CA ASN A 103 7.48 -7.51 2.06
C ASN A 103 7.93 -6.82 3.34
N TYR A 104 8.38 -5.56 3.25
CA TYR A 104 8.77 -4.78 4.41
C TYR A 104 7.59 -4.53 5.34
N VAL A 105 6.44 -4.09 4.81
CA VAL A 105 5.23 -3.83 5.63
C VAL A 105 4.72 -5.12 6.26
N VAL A 106 4.65 -6.23 5.53
CA VAL A 106 4.27 -7.54 6.10
C VAL A 106 5.21 -7.93 7.24
N GLY A 107 6.52 -7.86 7.03
CA GLY A 107 7.50 -8.21 8.05
C GLY A 107 7.39 -7.35 9.31
N ARG A 108 7.14 -6.05 9.16
CA ARG A 108 6.90 -5.15 10.30
C ARG A 108 5.60 -5.47 11.03
N LEU A 109 4.51 -5.76 10.31
CA LEU A 109 3.24 -6.16 10.92
C LEU A 109 3.38 -7.46 11.72
N ASP A 110 4.13 -8.43 11.22
CA ASP A 110 4.39 -9.68 11.93
C ASP A 110 5.23 -9.46 13.19
N GLN A 111 6.24 -8.59 13.13
CA GLN A 111 7.02 -8.18 14.31
C GLN A 111 6.16 -7.49 15.37
N ILE A 112 5.24 -6.61 14.95
CA ILE A 112 4.32 -5.92 15.86
C ILE A 112 3.40 -6.93 16.56
N LYS A 113 2.78 -7.84 15.80
CA LYS A 113 1.92 -8.90 16.35
C LYS A 113 2.68 -9.80 17.34
N ALA A 114 3.92 -10.18 17.00
CA ALA A 114 4.74 -10.99 17.89
C ALA A 114 5.09 -10.24 19.20
N ALA A 115 5.37 -8.94 19.12
CA ALA A 115 5.62 -8.11 20.30
C ALA A 115 4.37 -7.94 21.17
N GLU A 116 3.19 -7.72 20.58
CA GLU A 116 1.90 -7.65 21.28
C GLU A 116 1.60 -8.98 22.01
N ASN A 117 1.88 -10.14 21.38
CA ASN A 117 1.66 -11.45 21.98
C ASN A 117 2.63 -11.82 23.11
N ASN A 118 3.85 -11.28 23.09
CA ASN A 118 4.86 -11.54 24.13
C ASN A 118 4.72 -10.63 25.37
N GLN A 119 3.78 -9.67 25.33
CA GLN A 119 3.44 -8.79 26.45
C GLN A 119 2.22 -9.30 27.24
N LEU A 120 1.64 -10.43 26.83
CA LEU A 120 0.55 -11.15 27.51
C LEU A 120 1.12 -12.32 28.33
#